data_AF-A0A7V9NL97-F1
#
_entry.id   AF-A0A7V9NL97-F1
#
_cell.length_a   1.000
_cell.length_b   1.000
_cell.length_c   1.000
_cell.angle_alpha   90.00
_cell.angle_beta   90.00
_cell.angle_gamma   90.00
#
_symmetry.space_group_name_H-M   'P 1'
#
loop_
_entity.id
_entity.type
_entity.pdbx_description
1 polymer ?
#
loop_
_entity_poly.entity_id
_entity_poly.type
_entity_poly.pdbx_seq_one_letter_code
_entity_poly.pdbx_strand_id
1 'polypeptide(L)'
;MRRARRAPADLRSHRWFGRDDLRSFGHRSRMKGAGFGLDDISGKPVIAILNTWSDANPCHAHLRLRAEEVKRGVWQAGGFPMEIPLLTLGETLMKPTTMMYRNLLAMEAEEALRSYPADGVVLLGGCDKTVPALVMGATSANLPALFVPAGPMLRGNWRGQFLGSGSDVWKYWAERRAGTLDECSWREMEDGIARSYGTCMTMGTASTMGSAVDALGLTLPGASSIPAADSAHPRMAVASGRRIVDMVWEDLTPRTILTTEAFENAVTAAMALGGSTNAIIHLIAMAGRAGANLDLERFDALSRRTPFLANIRPSGTYLMEDFFYAGGLLGLLRRLEDYLHLDCLTVNGHTLGENVATAVVCNDEV
;
A
#
# COMPACT_ATOMS: atom_id res chain seq x y z
N MET A 1 -9.09 16.42 -20.18
CA MET A 1 -9.71 15.69 -21.32
C MET A 1 -10.01 14.27 -20.88
N ARG A 2 -11.27 13.82 -20.88
CA ARG A 2 -11.61 12.40 -20.61
C ARG A 2 -11.03 11.54 -21.74
N ARG A 3 -10.13 10.60 -21.42
CA ARG A 3 -9.66 9.60 -22.39
C ARG A 3 -10.84 8.79 -22.92
N ALA A 4 -10.81 8.45 -24.20
CA ALA A 4 -11.81 7.56 -24.79
C ALA A 4 -11.75 6.19 -24.07
N ARG A 5 -12.92 5.69 -23.67
CA ARG A 5 -13.04 4.39 -22.99
C ARG A 5 -12.55 3.28 -23.92
N ARG A 6 -11.66 2.39 -23.43
CA ARG A 6 -11.21 1.22 -24.18
C ARG A 6 -12.36 0.31 -24.58
N ALA A 7 -12.30 -0.31 -25.77
CA ALA A 7 -13.23 -1.37 -26.12
C ALA A 7 -12.80 -2.67 -25.41
N PRO A 8 -13.74 -3.57 -25.05
CA PRO A 8 -13.37 -4.83 -24.39
C PRO A 8 -12.44 -5.73 -25.21
N ALA A 9 -12.45 -5.60 -26.54
CA ALA A 9 -11.54 -6.33 -27.44
C ALA A 9 -10.07 -5.83 -27.37
N ASP A 10 -9.86 -4.60 -26.88
CA ASP A 10 -8.53 -4.00 -26.71
C ASP A 10 -7.86 -4.40 -25.39
N LEU A 11 -8.62 -4.99 -24.47
CA LEU A 11 -8.10 -5.50 -23.20
C LEU A 11 -7.19 -6.70 -23.44
N ARG A 12 -6.10 -6.82 -22.66
CA ARG A 12 -5.15 -7.91 -22.86
C ARG A 12 -5.73 -9.27 -22.52
N SER A 13 -6.65 -9.34 -21.57
CA SER A 13 -7.42 -10.54 -21.22
C SER A 13 -8.23 -11.10 -22.41
N HIS A 14 -8.56 -10.27 -23.40
CA HIS A 14 -9.23 -10.70 -24.63
C HIS A 14 -8.41 -11.76 -25.39
N ARG A 15 -7.07 -11.73 -25.29
CA ARG A 15 -6.18 -12.75 -25.87
C ARG A 15 -6.33 -14.13 -25.25
N TRP A 16 -6.86 -14.21 -24.03
CA TRP A 16 -7.13 -15.48 -23.34
C TRP A 16 -8.58 -15.90 -23.47
N PHE A 17 -9.52 -14.96 -23.37
CA PHE A 17 -10.93 -15.30 -23.21
C PHE A 17 -11.79 -14.94 -24.43
N GLY A 18 -11.40 -13.94 -25.20
CA GLY A 18 -12.27 -13.34 -26.22
C GLY A 18 -12.13 -13.92 -27.63
N ARG A 19 -10.98 -14.51 -27.98
CA ARG A 19 -10.77 -15.07 -29.32
C ARG A 19 -11.50 -16.39 -29.52
N ASP A 20 -11.93 -16.65 -30.75
CA ASP A 20 -12.44 -17.95 -31.18
C ASP A 20 -11.31 -18.81 -31.74
N ASP A 21 -10.50 -19.37 -30.84
CA ASP A 21 -9.40 -20.26 -31.18
C ASP A 21 -9.24 -21.39 -30.14
N LEU A 22 -8.45 -22.41 -30.49
CA LEU A 22 -8.22 -23.58 -29.65
C LEU A 22 -7.63 -23.22 -28.27
N ARG A 23 -6.79 -22.19 -28.19
CA ARG A 23 -6.13 -21.78 -26.94
C ARG A 23 -7.14 -21.11 -26.01
N SER A 24 -7.93 -20.19 -26.53
CA SER A 24 -8.98 -19.49 -25.79
C SER A 24 -10.11 -20.42 -25.38
N PHE A 25 -10.45 -21.42 -26.20
CA PHE A 25 -11.32 -22.53 -25.77
C PHE A 25 -10.75 -23.24 -24.53
N GLY A 26 -9.46 -23.56 -24.54
CA GLY A 26 -8.76 -24.17 -23.41
C GLY A 26 -8.84 -23.30 -22.15
N HIS A 27 -8.57 -21.99 -22.26
CA HIS A 27 -8.65 -21.06 -21.13
C HIS A 27 -10.08 -20.96 -20.57
N ARG A 28 -11.08 -20.74 -21.43
CA ARG A 28 -12.49 -20.67 -21.01
C ARG A 28 -12.98 -21.97 -20.39
N SER A 29 -12.58 -23.14 -20.91
CA SER A 29 -13.01 -24.43 -20.34
C SER A 29 -12.46 -24.66 -18.93
N ARG A 30 -11.22 -24.22 -18.65
CA ARG A 30 -10.66 -24.26 -17.29
C ARG A 30 -11.39 -23.32 -16.33
N MET A 31 -11.75 -22.11 -16.79
CA MET A 31 -12.55 -21.19 -15.99
C MET A 31 -13.96 -21.73 -15.69
N LYS A 32 -14.60 -22.40 -16.66
CA LYS A 32 -15.87 -23.11 -16.44
C LYS A 32 -15.72 -24.25 -15.43
N GLY A 33 -14.60 -24.98 -15.47
CA GLY A 33 -14.27 -25.98 -14.46
C GLY A 33 -14.13 -25.41 -13.04
N ALA A 34 -13.76 -24.13 -12.92
CA ALA A 34 -13.72 -23.40 -11.65
C ALA A 34 -15.07 -22.77 -11.25
N GLY A 35 -16.13 -22.98 -12.04
CA GLY A 35 -17.49 -22.49 -11.75
C GLY A 35 -17.85 -21.15 -12.39
N PHE A 36 -17.02 -20.57 -13.26
CA PHE A 36 -17.30 -19.30 -13.92
C PHE A 36 -17.89 -19.47 -15.33
N GLY A 37 -19.03 -18.84 -15.56
CA GLY A 37 -19.67 -18.77 -16.87
C GLY A 37 -18.96 -17.82 -17.83
N LEU A 38 -19.41 -17.81 -19.09
CA LEU A 38 -18.89 -16.83 -20.06
C LEU A 38 -19.32 -15.41 -19.68
N ASP A 39 -20.53 -15.25 -19.16
CA ASP A 39 -21.09 -13.95 -18.73
C ASP A 39 -20.32 -13.34 -17.55
N ASP A 40 -19.59 -14.15 -16.79
CA ASP A 40 -18.75 -13.68 -15.70
C ASP A 40 -17.46 -13.01 -16.19
N ILE A 41 -16.97 -13.36 -17.39
CA ILE A 41 -15.63 -12.99 -17.87
C ILE A 41 -15.68 -12.14 -19.14
N SER A 42 -16.59 -12.47 -20.06
CA SER A 42 -16.61 -11.88 -21.40
C SER A 42 -16.90 -10.39 -21.36
N GLY A 43 -16.05 -9.62 -22.01
CA GLY A 43 -16.20 -8.17 -22.12
C GLY A 43 -15.90 -7.38 -20.83
N LYS A 44 -15.40 -8.04 -19.78
CA LYS A 44 -15.11 -7.43 -18.47
C LYS A 44 -13.60 -7.32 -18.21
N PRO A 45 -13.14 -6.24 -17.54
CA PRO A 45 -11.78 -6.14 -17.06
C PRO A 45 -11.47 -7.26 -16.07
N VAL A 46 -10.40 -8.01 -16.34
CA VAL A 46 -9.90 -9.00 -15.38
C VAL A 46 -8.98 -8.28 -14.39
N ILE A 47 -9.33 -8.26 -13.12
CA ILE A 47 -8.57 -7.57 -12.08
C ILE A 47 -7.77 -8.59 -11.28
N ALA A 48 -6.45 -8.55 -11.40
CA ALA A 48 -5.59 -9.30 -10.50
C ALA A 48 -5.64 -8.69 -9.09
N ILE A 49 -5.76 -9.53 -8.07
CA ILE A 49 -5.62 -9.14 -6.67
C ILE A 49 -4.37 -9.83 -6.16
N LEU A 50 -3.24 -9.13 -6.18
CA LEU A 50 -1.97 -9.68 -5.70
C LEU A 50 -1.99 -9.66 -4.17
N ASN A 51 -2.07 -10.84 -3.57
CA ASN A 51 -2.24 -10.98 -2.13
C ASN A 51 -0.97 -11.52 -1.47
N THR A 52 -0.41 -10.73 -0.55
CA THR A 52 0.77 -11.11 0.24
C THR A 52 0.41 -11.67 1.61
N TRP A 53 -0.82 -12.17 1.80
CA TRP A 53 -1.23 -12.91 2.99
C TRP A 53 -0.40 -14.20 3.20
N SER A 54 -0.08 -14.51 4.45
CA SER A 54 0.46 -15.80 4.88
C SER A 54 0.33 -15.92 6.39
N ASP A 55 0.17 -17.14 6.91
CA ASP A 55 0.28 -17.40 8.35
C ASP A 55 1.69 -17.07 8.89
N ALA A 56 2.71 -17.06 8.03
CA ALA A 56 4.07 -16.62 8.38
C ALA A 56 4.25 -15.09 8.38
N ASN A 57 3.19 -14.32 8.14
CA ASN A 57 3.23 -12.85 8.16
C ASN A 57 2.02 -12.30 8.93
N PRO A 58 2.15 -12.10 10.26
CA PRO A 58 1.04 -11.63 11.08
C PRO A 58 0.58 -10.22 10.71
N CYS A 59 1.45 -9.38 10.12
CA CYS A 59 1.06 -8.06 9.64
C CYS A 59 -0.04 -8.12 8.58
N HIS A 60 -0.10 -9.23 7.85
CA HIS A 60 -1.01 -9.45 6.74
C HIS A 60 -2.13 -10.44 7.07
N ALA A 61 -2.29 -10.86 8.33
CA ALA A 61 -3.22 -11.92 8.73
C ALA A 61 -4.66 -11.73 8.20
N HIS A 62 -5.10 -10.49 8.08
CA HIS A 62 -6.45 -10.12 7.63
C HIS A 62 -6.59 -9.93 6.11
N LEU A 63 -5.50 -9.98 5.33
CA LEU A 63 -5.54 -9.65 3.89
C LEU A 63 -6.36 -10.64 3.04
N ARG A 64 -6.60 -11.88 3.49
CA ARG A 64 -7.57 -12.78 2.85
C ARG A 64 -8.98 -12.20 2.87
N LEU A 65 -9.41 -11.65 4.00
CA LEU A 65 -10.72 -11.02 4.11
C LEU A 65 -10.77 -9.73 3.27
N ARG A 66 -9.68 -8.97 3.24
CA ARG A 66 -9.55 -7.77 2.39
C ARG A 66 -9.62 -8.10 0.90
N ALA A 67 -9.06 -9.23 0.47
CA ALA A 67 -9.19 -9.70 -0.90
C ALA A 67 -10.66 -9.95 -1.28
N GLU A 68 -11.47 -10.53 -0.38
CA GLU A 68 -12.91 -10.71 -0.60
C GLU A 68 -13.66 -9.37 -0.71
N GLU A 69 -13.26 -8.38 0.08
CA GLU A 69 -13.84 -7.03 0.03
C GLU A 69 -13.47 -6.31 -1.27
N VAL A 70 -12.23 -6.47 -1.75
CA VAL A 70 -11.82 -5.99 -3.08
C VAL A 70 -12.61 -6.71 -4.17
N LYS A 71 -12.72 -8.05 -4.12
CA LYS A 71 -13.53 -8.85 -5.07
C LYS A 71 -14.96 -8.30 -5.15
N ARG A 72 -15.58 -8.03 -4.00
CA ARG A 72 -16.92 -7.42 -3.95
C ARG A 72 -16.99 -6.08 -4.70
N GLY A 73 -15.98 -5.22 -4.53
CA GLY A 73 -15.88 -3.96 -5.28
C GLY A 73 -15.74 -4.17 -6.79
N VAL A 74 -14.88 -5.09 -7.20
CA VAL A 74 -14.66 -5.43 -8.62
C VAL A 74 -15.95 -5.94 -9.27
N TRP A 75 -16.66 -6.86 -8.60
CA TRP A 75 -17.94 -7.36 -9.09
C TRP A 75 -18.99 -6.25 -9.25
N GLN A 76 -19.09 -5.35 -8.26
CA GLN A 76 -20.01 -4.22 -8.30
C GLN A 76 -19.75 -3.26 -9.46
N ALA A 77 -18.50 -3.11 -9.89
CA ALA A 77 -18.11 -2.28 -11.03
C ALA A 77 -18.13 -3.02 -12.38
N GLY A 78 -18.52 -4.30 -12.40
CA GLY A 78 -18.60 -5.09 -13.63
C GLY A 78 -17.25 -5.60 -14.14
N GLY A 79 -16.26 -5.77 -13.25
CA GLY A 79 -15.02 -6.49 -13.53
C GLY A 79 -15.11 -7.97 -13.14
N PHE A 80 -14.04 -8.72 -13.45
CA PHE A 80 -13.83 -10.10 -13.03
C PHE A 80 -12.59 -10.19 -12.12
N PRO A 81 -12.73 -10.41 -10.81
CA PRO A 81 -11.57 -10.45 -9.92
C PRO A 81 -10.90 -11.83 -9.90
N MET A 82 -9.57 -11.83 -9.92
CA MET A 82 -8.71 -13.01 -9.85
C MET A 82 -7.65 -12.81 -8.78
N GLU A 83 -7.77 -13.50 -7.65
CA GLU A 83 -6.76 -13.45 -6.59
C GLU A 83 -5.55 -14.32 -6.93
N ILE A 84 -4.36 -13.75 -6.77
CA ILE A 84 -3.08 -14.41 -7.03
C ILE A 84 -2.21 -14.23 -5.78
N PRO A 85 -2.01 -15.28 -4.97
CA PRO A 85 -1.09 -15.25 -3.83
C PRO A 85 0.35 -15.07 -4.30
N LEU A 86 1.14 -14.28 -3.57
CA LEU A 86 2.57 -14.05 -3.81
C LEU A 86 3.41 -14.25 -2.55
N LEU A 87 4.73 -14.15 -2.69
CA LEU A 87 5.66 -14.15 -1.56
C LEU A 87 5.30 -13.06 -0.53
N THR A 88 5.18 -13.46 0.74
CA THR A 88 4.61 -12.61 1.80
C THR A 88 5.57 -11.60 2.44
N LEU A 89 6.88 -11.90 2.49
CA LEU A 89 7.92 -11.09 3.15
C LEU A 89 7.58 -10.59 4.57
N GLY A 90 7.25 -11.49 5.50
CA GLY A 90 7.06 -11.15 6.90
C GLY A 90 8.37 -10.78 7.60
N GLU A 91 8.59 -9.49 7.88
CA GLU A 91 9.84 -8.92 8.45
C GLU A 91 10.29 -9.63 9.74
N THR A 92 9.33 -9.99 10.59
CA THR A 92 9.59 -10.53 11.92
C THR A 92 10.12 -11.95 11.89
N LEU A 93 9.64 -12.79 10.97
CA LEU A 93 9.93 -14.23 10.96
C LEU A 93 10.97 -14.63 9.89
N MET A 94 11.08 -13.89 8.78
CA MET A 94 11.94 -14.28 7.66
C MET A 94 13.42 -13.96 7.91
N LYS A 95 14.31 -14.90 7.57
CA LYS A 95 15.79 -14.78 7.70
C LYS A 95 16.47 -14.92 6.33
N PRO A 96 17.69 -14.37 6.13
CA PRO A 96 18.45 -13.54 7.06
C PRO A 96 17.87 -12.12 7.23
N THR A 97 17.21 -11.60 6.20
CA THR A 97 16.41 -10.37 6.20
C THR A 97 15.48 -10.38 4.98
N THR A 98 14.26 -9.86 5.12
CA THR A 98 13.32 -9.70 3.99
C THR A 98 13.84 -8.79 2.89
N MET A 99 14.77 -7.87 3.18
CA MET A 99 15.34 -6.96 2.19
C MET A 99 16.00 -7.74 1.03
N MET A 100 16.64 -8.86 1.34
CA MET A 100 17.24 -9.77 0.35
C MET A 100 16.21 -10.30 -0.66
N TYR A 101 14.95 -10.45 -0.23
CA TYR A 101 13.87 -11.04 -1.01
C TYR A 101 12.88 -10.00 -1.58
N ARG A 102 13.06 -8.71 -1.29
CA ARG A 102 12.24 -7.62 -1.88
C ARG A 102 12.25 -7.68 -3.40
N ASN A 103 13.43 -7.84 -4.01
CA ASN A 103 13.56 -7.90 -5.46
C ASN A 103 12.95 -9.19 -6.04
N LEU A 104 12.96 -10.29 -5.27
CA LEU A 104 12.30 -11.53 -5.66
C LEU A 104 10.79 -11.35 -5.75
N LEU A 105 10.15 -10.77 -4.71
CA LEU A 105 8.73 -10.43 -4.77
C LEU A 105 8.41 -9.44 -5.90
N ALA A 106 9.29 -8.45 -6.15
CA ALA A 106 9.08 -7.52 -7.26
C ALA A 106 9.09 -8.21 -8.63
N MET A 107 10.00 -9.16 -8.85
CA MET A 107 10.03 -9.99 -10.07
C MET A 107 8.81 -10.90 -10.16
N GLU A 108 8.41 -11.52 -9.06
CA GLU A 108 7.22 -12.38 -9.01
C GLU A 108 5.95 -11.59 -9.35
N ALA A 109 5.76 -10.40 -8.77
CA ALA A 109 4.64 -9.52 -9.07
C ALA A 109 4.64 -9.05 -10.53
N GLU A 110 5.81 -8.68 -11.07
CA GLU A 110 5.97 -8.30 -12.47
C GLU A 110 5.56 -9.44 -13.42
N GLU A 111 6.08 -10.64 -13.20
CA GLU A 111 5.82 -11.78 -14.06
C GLU A 111 4.39 -12.31 -13.91
N ALA A 112 3.82 -12.28 -12.70
CA ALA A 112 2.41 -12.62 -12.51
C ALA A 112 1.50 -11.73 -13.37
N LEU A 113 1.75 -10.41 -13.38
CA LEU A 113 0.96 -9.47 -14.17
C LEU A 113 1.18 -9.61 -15.68
N ARG A 114 2.41 -9.91 -16.12
CA ARG A 114 2.73 -10.11 -17.54
C ARG A 114 2.15 -11.42 -18.09
N SER A 115 2.15 -12.49 -17.30
CA SER A 115 1.85 -13.85 -17.75
C SER A 115 0.40 -14.30 -17.58
N TYR A 116 -0.32 -13.79 -16.57
CA TYR A 116 -1.76 -14.07 -16.36
C TYR A 116 -2.65 -13.07 -17.09
N PRO A 117 -3.94 -13.36 -17.33
CA PRO A 117 -4.85 -12.50 -18.11
C PRO A 117 -5.36 -11.27 -17.34
N ALA A 118 -4.55 -10.61 -16.49
CA ALA A 118 -4.92 -9.39 -15.78
C ALA A 118 -4.94 -8.14 -16.68
N ASP A 119 -5.98 -7.32 -16.64
CA ASP A 119 -6.03 -6.01 -17.31
C ASP A 119 -5.69 -4.86 -16.37
N GLY A 120 -5.89 -5.06 -15.07
CA GLY A 120 -5.49 -4.15 -13.99
C GLY A 120 -5.21 -4.93 -12.71
N VAL A 121 -4.69 -4.24 -11.70
CA VAL A 121 -4.24 -4.89 -10.46
C VAL A 121 -4.55 -4.09 -9.19
N VAL A 122 -5.01 -4.81 -8.17
CA VAL A 122 -4.99 -4.35 -6.78
C VAL A 122 -3.84 -5.03 -6.05
N LEU A 123 -2.98 -4.22 -5.43
CA LEU A 123 -1.81 -4.65 -4.69
C LEU A 123 -2.14 -4.67 -3.20
N LEU A 124 -2.28 -5.85 -2.59
CA LEU A 124 -2.48 -5.98 -1.14
C LEU A 124 -1.14 -6.20 -0.45
N GLY A 125 -0.69 -5.21 0.32
CA GLY A 125 0.56 -5.28 1.08
C GLY A 125 0.63 -4.24 2.19
N GLY A 126 1.72 -4.25 2.96
CA GLY A 126 1.90 -3.34 4.08
C GLY A 126 3.18 -3.57 4.87
N CYS A 127 3.48 -4.82 5.23
CA CYS A 127 4.71 -5.19 5.91
C CYS A 127 5.92 -4.70 5.11
N ASP A 128 6.88 -4.08 5.78
CA ASP A 128 8.01 -3.28 5.28
C ASP A 128 8.33 -3.39 3.79
N LYS A 129 8.77 -4.58 3.33
CA LYS A 129 9.31 -4.76 1.97
C LYS A 129 8.24 -5.08 0.92
N THR A 130 7.03 -5.45 1.32
CA THR A 130 5.94 -5.77 0.40
C THR A 130 5.44 -4.54 -0.35
N VAL A 131 5.36 -3.39 0.33
CA VAL A 131 4.94 -2.10 -0.27
C VAL A 131 5.82 -1.76 -1.49
N PRO A 132 7.15 -1.56 -1.35
CA PRO A 132 7.99 -1.23 -2.50
C PRO A 132 8.07 -2.36 -3.52
N ALA A 133 8.09 -3.64 -3.10
CA ALA A 133 8.21 -4.76 -4.03
C ALA A 133 7.00 -4.85 -4.99
N LEU A 134 5.78 -4.75 -4.45
CA LEU A 134 4.56 -4.78 -5.26
C LEU A 134 4.48 -3.58 -6.20
N VAL A 135 4.81 -2.38 -5.71
CA VAL A 135 4.83 -1.16 -6.55
C VAL A 135 5.89 -1.28 -7.65
N MET A 136 7.10 -1.76 -7.34
CA MET A 136 8.16 -2.00 -8.33
C MET A 136 7.71 -2.97 -9.43
N GLY A 137 7.08 -4.09 -9.06
CA GLY A 137 6.62 -5.10 -10.02
C GLY A 137 5.47 -4.59 -10.90
N ALA A 138 4.48 -3.93 -10.29
CA ALA A 138 3.36 -3.32 -11.01
C ALA A 138 3.80 -2.19 -11.95
N THR A 139 4.78 -1.38 -11.54
CA THR A 139 5.35 -0.31 -12.36
C THR A 139 6.05 -0.86 -13.59
N SER A 140 6.84 -1.94 -13.45
CA SER A 140 7.47 -2.60 -14.59
C SER A 140 6.46 -3.21 -15.57
N ALA A 141 5.40 -3.85 -15.06
CA ALA A 141 4.35 -4.42 -15.90
C ALA A 141 3.46 -3.34 -16.55
N ASN A 142 3.35 -2.17 -15.90
CA ASN A 142 2.64 -0.97 -16.34
C ASN A 142 1.17 -1.21 -16.75
N LEU A 143 0.48 -2.10 -16.05
CA LEU A 143 -0.98 -2.18 -16.08
C LEU A 143 -1.56 -1.19 -15.06
N PRO A 144 -2.80 -0.69 -15.25
CA PRO A 144 -3.53 0.07 -14.24
C PRO A 144 -3.42 -0.61 -12.88
N ALA A 145 -2.88 0.10 -11.88
CA ALA A 145 -2.53 -0.48 -10.59
C ALA A 145 -2.91 0.45 -9.44
N LEU A 146 -3.51 -0.13 -8.39
CA LEU A 146 -3.90 0.56 -7.18
C LEU A 146 -3.40 -0.22 -5.96
N PHE A 147 -2.81 0.47 -5.00
CA PHE A 147 -2.31 -0.12 -3.76
C PHE A 147 -3.34 -0.01 -2.63
N VAL A 148 -3.57 -1.11 -1.92
CA VAL A 148 -4.38 -1.15 -0.71
C VAL A 148 -3.46 -1.49 0.46
N PRO A 149 -3.19 -0.51 1.35
CA PRO A 149 -2.36 -0.75 2.51
C PRO A 149 -3.05 -1.74 3.47
N ALA A 150 -2.27 -2.53 4.17
CA ALA A 150 -2.73 -3.44 5.23
C ALA A 150 -3.15 -2.70 6.51
N GLY A 151 -2.77 -1.42 6.65
CA GLY A 151 -3.07 -0.61 7.83
C GLY A 151 -2.23 -0.95 9.07
N PRO A 152 -1.95 0.03 9.94
CA PRO A 152 -1.27 -0.20 11.21
C PRO A 152 -2.14 -0.97 12.20
N MET A 153 -1.48 -1.63 13.14
CA MET A 153 -2.14 -2.15 14.35
C MET A 153 -2.76 -1.01 15.17
N LEU A 154 -3.69 -1.36 16.06
CA LEU A 154 -4.13 -0.48 17.14
C LEU A 154 -2.98 -0.22 18.11
N ARG A 155 -3.07 0.87 18.89
CA ARG A 155 -2.06 1.15 19.93
C ARG A 155 -1.95 0.02 20.94
N GLY A 156 -0.71 -0.31 21.32
CA GLY A 156 -0.43 -1.28 22.38
C GLY A 156 -0.73 -0.70 23.76
N ASN A 157 -0.96 -1.56 24.75
CA ASN A 157 -1.20 -1.12 26.11
C ASN A 157 -0.56 -2.06 27.13
N TRP A 158 0.11 -1.47 28.12
CA TRP A 158 0.58 -2.18 29.31
C TRP A 158 0.33 -1.31 30.54
N ARG A 159 -0.54 -1.77 31.45
CA ARG A 159 -0.87 -1.08 32.71
C ARG A 159 -1.25 0.41 32.51
N GLY A 160 -2.02 0.70 31.46
CA GLY A 160 -2.43 2.07 31.12
C GLY A 160 -1.39 2.88 30.35
N GLN A 161 -0.17 2.36 30.14
CA GLN A 161 0.86 2.97 29.31
C GLN A 161 0.72 2.54 27.85
N PHE A 162 0.84 3.50 26.92
CA PHE A 162 0.83 3.18 25.50
C PHE A 162 2.16 2.58 25.05
N LEU A 163 2.05 1.48 24.31
CA LEU A 163 3.18 0.79 23.69
C LEU A 163 3.11 0.93 22.17
N GLY A 164 4.25 1.19 21.56
CA GLY A 164 4.51 1.24 20.13
C GLY A 164 5.46 0.12 19.71
N SER A 165 5.07 -0.62 18.68
CA SER A 165 5.86 -1.70 18.10
C SER A 165 7.26 -1.23 17.68
N GLY A 166 8.28 -2.01 18.03
CA GLY A 166 9.68 -1.68 17.75
C GLY A 166 10.24 -0.68 18.76
N SER A 167 9.76 0.57 18.76
CA SER A 167 10.30 1.66 19.59
C SER A 167 10.35 1.31 21.08
N ASP A 168 9.25 0.84 21.65
CA ASP A 168 9.21 0.51 23.08
C ASP A 168 9.90 -0.82 23.39
N VAL A 169 9.95 -1.75 22.44
CA VAL A 169 10.71 -3.00 22.62
C VAL A 169 12.18 -2.69 22.89
N TRP A 170 12.78 -1.75 22.14
CA TRP A 170 14.17 -1.32 22.37
C TRP A 170 14.35 -0.66 23.74
N LYS A 171 13.44 0.25 24.11
CA LYS A 171 13.45 0.94 25.41
C LYS A 171 13.38 -0.06 26.56
N TYR A 172 12.36 -0.92 26.57
CA TYR A 172 12.14 -1.87 27.67
C TYR A 172 13.14 -3.02 27.67
N TRP A 173 13.74 -3.36 26.53
CA TRP A 173 14.88 -4.27 26.50
C TRP A 173 16.09 -3.70 27.23
N ALA A 174 16.35 -2.39 27.10
CA ALA A 174 17.40 -1.73 27.87
C ALA A 174 17.10 -1.75 29.38
N GLU A 175 15.86 -1.45 29.79
CA GLU A 175 15.42 -1.57 31.19
C GLU A 175 15.59 -3.00 31.72
N ARG A 176 15.19 -4.01 30.94
CA ARG A 176 15.35 -5.42 31.31
C ARG A 176 16.83 -5.78 31.50
N ARG A 177 17.71 -5.33 30.61
CA ARG A 177 19.17 -5.55 30.74
C ARG A 177 19.76 -4.80 31.93
N ALA A 178 19.17 -3.67 32.32
CA ALA A 178 19.56 -2.90 33.51
C ALA A 178 19.02 -3.50 34.82
N GLY A 179 18.15 -4.52 34.76
CA GLY A 179 17.53 -5.13 35.93
C GLY A 179 16.38 -4.33 36.53
N THR A 180 15.90 -3.29 35.84
CA THR A 180 14.80 -2.41 36.29
C THR A 180 13.43 -2.87 35.81
N LEU A 181 13.38 -3.95 35.01
CA LEU A 181 12.15 -4.58 34.54
C LEU A 181 12.20 -6.09 34.78
N ASP A 182 11.24 -6.58 35.57
CA ASP A 182 11.14 -8.00 35.91
C ASP A 182 10.53 -8.86 34.77
N GLU A 183 10.65 -10.18 34.91
CA GLU A 183 10.18 -11.13 33.90
C GLU A 183 8.65 -11.12 33.71
N CYS A 184 7.88 -10.91 34.79
CA CYS A 184 6.42 -10.84 34.71
C CYS A 184 6.01 -9.60 33.90
N SER A 185 6.58 -8.44 34.23
CA SER A 185 6.36 -7.19 33.48
C SER A 185 6.75 -7.33 32.01
N TRP A 186 7.85 -8.04 31.69
CA TRP A 186 8.24 -8.29 30.30
C TRP A 186 7.20 -9.12 29.53
N ARG A 187 6.68 -10.19 30.13
CA ARG A 187 5.65 -11.04 29.50
C ARG A 187 4.33 -10.29 29.30
N GLU A 188 3.90 -9.50 30.30
CA GLU A 188 2.70 -8.66 30.17
C GLU A 188 2.81 -7.65 29.01
N MET A 189 4.00 -7.09 28.77
CA MET A 189 4.22 -6.21 27.63
C MET A 189 4.19 -6.95 26.30
N GLU A 190 4.70 -8.19 26.25
CA GLU A 190 4.62 -9.04 25.08
C GLU A 190 3.16 -9.30 24.68
N ASP A 191 2.29 -9.58 25.66
CA ASP A 191 0.84 -9.74 25.44
C ASP A 191 0.16 -8.43 24.99
N GLY A 192 0.66 -7.28 25.45
CA GLY A 192 0.03 -5.97 25.28
C GLY A 192 0.47 -5.18 24.04
N ILE A 193 1.62 -5.49 23.44
CA ILE A 193 2.21 -4.65 22.39
C ILE A 193 1.59 -4.86 21.01
N ALA A 194 1.37 -6.11 20.58
CA ALA A 194 0.86 -6.47 19.26
C ALA A 194 -0.55 -7.06 19.36
N ARG A 195 -1.49 -6.23 19.81
CA ARG A 195 -2.84 -6.61 20.24
C ARG A 195 -3.93 -6.57 19.16
N SER A 196 -3.57 -6.38 17.90
CA SER A 196 -4.47 -6.50 16.75
C SER A 196 -3.68 -6.95 15.52
N TYR A 197 -4.37 -7.40 14.47
CA TYR A 197 -3.73 -7.54 13.17
C TYR A 197 -3.34 -6.15 12.61
N GLY A 198 -2.38 -6.13 11.69
CA GLY A 198 -1.86 -4.91 11.05
C GLY A 198 -0.34 -4.79 11.11
N THR A 199 0.19 -3.75 10.49
CA THR A 199 1.64 -3.44 10.51
C THR A 199 2.06 -2.72 11.80
N CYS A 200 3.37 -2.50 11.97
CA CYS A 200 3.89 -1.66 13.05
C CYS A 200 3.14 -0.32 13.12
N MET A 201 2.67 0.07 14.31
CA MET A 201 1.84 1.27 14.54
C MET A 201 2.64 2.51 14.94
N THR A 202 3.96 2.43 14.82
CA THR A 202 4.89 3.57 14.83
C THR A 202 5.13 4.05 13.40
N MET A 203 5.84 5.17 13.23
CA MET A 203 6.39 5.62 11.95
C MET A 203 7.62 4.80 11.52
N GLY A 204 7.48 3.47 11.57
CA GLY A 204 8.44 2.52 11.01
C GLY A 204 8.34 2.45 9.49
N THR A 205 9.07 1.49 8.87
CA THR A 205 9.10 1.35 7.41
C THR A 205 7.70 1.14 6.81
N ALA A 206 6.87 0.29 7.40
CA ALA A 206 5.52 0.01 6.91
C ALA A 206 4.66 1.29 6.78
N SER A 207 4.52 2.06 7.86
CA SER A 207 3.76 3.32 7.88
C SER A 207 4.39 4.38 6.97
N THR A 208 5.72 4.47 6.95
CA THR A 208 6.45 5.40 6.08
C THR A 208 6.20 5.10 4.61
N MET A 209 6.37 3.84 4.19
CA MET A 209 6.19 3.44 2.80
C MET A 209 4.73 3.46 2.38
N GLY A 210 3.80 3.08 3.26
CA GLY A 210 2.36 3.23 3.01
C GLY A 210 1.99 4.70 2.75
N SER A 211 2.50 5.61 3.59
CA SER A 211 2.27 7.05 3.43
C SER A 211 2.93 7.61 2.18
N ALA A 212 4.15 7.16 1.86
CA ALA A 212 4.85 7.58 0.65
C ALA A 212 4.11 7.12 -0.62
N VAL A 213 3.54 5.91 -0.64
CA VAL A 213 2.75 5.40 -1.78
C VAL A 213 1.40 6.10 -1.93
N ASP A 214 0.80 6.54 -0.83
CA ASP A 214 -0.39 7.39 -0.83
C ASP A 214 -0.07 8.79 -1.36
N ALA A 215 1.04 9.40 -0.94
CA ALA A 215 1.54 10.67 -1.48
C ALA A 215 2.01 10.60 -2.95
N LEU A 216 2.50 9.44 -3.40
CA LEU A 216 2.73 9.15 -4.83
C LEU A 216 1.42 9.15 -5.64
N GLY A 217 0.28 9.03 -4.96
CA GLY A 217 -1.03 8.95 -5.59
C GLY A 217 -1.44 7.54 -6.02
N LEU A 218 -0.84 6.48 -5.46
CA LEU A 218 -1.15 5.08 -5.82
C LEU A 218 -2.21 4.40 -4.95
N THR A 219 -2.62 5.05 -3.85
CA THR A 219 -3.73 4.58 -3.02
C THR A 219 -4.94 5.49 -3.19
N LEU A 220 -6.12 5.05 -2.75
CA LEU A 220 -7.19 6.01 -2.50
C LEU A 220 -6.70 7.05 -1.46
N PRO A 221 -7.05 8.35 -1.61
CA PRO A 221 -6.50 9.39 -0.75
C PRO A 221 -6.72 9.11 0.75
N GLY A 222 -5.64 9.13 1.53
CA GLY A 222 -5.68 8.93 2.98
C GLY A 222 -5.79 7.47 3.43
N ALA A 223 -5.78 6.52 2.50
CA ALA A 223 -5.83 5.08 2.78
C ALA A 223 -4.72 4.62 3.73
N SER A 224 -3.52 5.21 3.62
CA SER A 224 -2.34 4.80 4.39
C SER A 224 -2.49 4.97 5.91
N SER A 225 -3.39 5.85 6.34
CA SER A 225 -3.58 6.18 7.76
C SER A 225 -4.60 5.29 8.45
N ILE A 226 -5.46 4.57 7.71
CA ILE A 226 -6.58 3.82 8.29
C ILE A 226 -6.07 2.59 9.06
N PRO A 227 -6.33 2.46 10.39
CA PRO A 227 -5.95 1.28 11.15
C PRO A 227 -6.57 0.01 10.58
N ALA A 228 -5.83 -1.10 10.61
CA ALA A 228 -6.24 -2.36 10.01
C ALA A 228 -7.61 -2.84 10.52
N ALA A 229 -7.83 -2.67 11.83
CA ALA A 229 -9.04 -3.08 12.52
C ALA A 229 -10.22 -2.10 12.38
N ASP A 230 -10.02 -0.92 11.79
CA ASP A 230 -11.08 0.07 11.63
C ASP A 230 -12.10 -0.38 10.56
N SER A 231 -13.38 -0.07 10.78
CA SER A 231 -14.47 -0.35 9.84
C SER A 231 -14.36 0.38 8.49
N ALA A 232 -13.58 1.47 8.42
CA ALA A 232 -13.23 2.19 7.22
C ALA A 232 -12.29 1.38 6.32
N HIS A 233 -11.48 0.48 6.88
CA HIS A 233 -10.53 -0.31 6.12
C HIS A 233 -11.19 -1.30 5.15
N PRO A 234 -12.23 -2.07 5.52
CA PRO A 234 -12.96 -2.88 4.55
C PRO A 234 -13.80 -2.03 3.57
N ARG A 235 -14.27 -0.84 3.98
CA ARG A 235 -14.94 0.11 3.07
C ARG A 235 -13.97 0.61 1.99
N MET A 236 -12.74 0.95 2.38
CA MET A 236 -11.65 1.31 1.48
C MET A 236 -11.35 0.17 0.51
N ALA A 237 -11.21 -1.07 0.98
CA ALA A 237 -10.94 -2.23 0.12
C ALA A 237 -12.01 -2.40 -0.98
N VAL A 238 -13.30 -2.27 -0.64
CA VAL A 238 -14.38 -2.28 -1.63
C VAL A 238 -14.28 -1.11 -2.62
N ALA A 239 -14.02 0.09 -2.12
CA ALA A 239 -13.89 1.28 -2.96
C ALA A 239 -12.73 1.13 -3.95
N SER A 240 -11.60 0.58 -3.51
CA SER A 240 -10.44 0.24 -4.33
C SER A 240 -10.78 -0.78 -5.41
N GLY A 241 -11.56 -1.81 -5.08
CA GLY A 241 -12.05 -2.80 -6.05
C GLY A 241 -12.97 -2.20 -7.12
N ARG A 242 -13.79 -1.20 -6.79
CA ARG A 242 -14.57 -0.46 -7.80
C ARG A 242 -13.66 0.40 -8.67
N ARG A 243 -12.78 1.17 -8.01
CA ARG A 243 -11.94 2.16 -8.70
C ARG A 243 -10.99 1.54 -9.71
N ILE A 244 -10.38 0.40 -9.39
CA ILE A 244 -9.44 -0.26 -10.31
C ILE A 244 -10.11 -0.69 -11.63
N VAL A 245 -11.40 -1.02 -11.62
CA VAL A 245 -12.15 -1.34 -12.85
C VAL A 245 -12.27 -0.11 -13.72
N ASP A 246 -12.60 1.05 -13.14
CA ASP A 246 -12.65 2.33 -13.85
C ASP A 246 -11.27 2.73 -14.41
N MET A 247 -10.20 2.51 -13.63
CA MET A 247 -8.83 2.78 -14.08
C MET A 247 -8.44 1.94 -15.30
N VAL A 248 -8.91 0.69 -15.42
CA VAL A 248 -8.69 -0.13 -16.61
C VAL A 248 -9.34 0.49 -17.84
N TRP A 249 -10.56 0.98 -17.70
CA TRP A 249 -11.27 1.65 -18.77
C TRP A 249 -10.65 2.98 -19.20
N GLU A 250 -10.05 3.70 -18.26
CA GLU A 250 -9.33 4.96 -18.47
C GLU A 250 -7.88 4.77 -18.97
N ASP A 251 -7.37 3.54 -18.93
CA ASP A 251 -5.96 3.22 -19.14
C ASP A 251 -5.03 4.05 -18.23
N LEU A 252 -5.45 4.23 -16.97
CA LEU A 252 -4.71 4.99 -15.96
C LEU A 252 -3.62 4.09 -15.34
N THR A 253 -2.43 4.16 -15.91
CA THR A 253 -1.28 3.30 -15.57
C THR A 253 -0.29 3.96 -14.61
N PRO A 254 0.52 3.19 -13.88
CA PRO A 254 1.59 3.71 -13.01
C PRO A 254 2.49 4.73 -13.70
N ARG A 255 2.87 4.52 -14.97
CA ARG A 255 3.69 5.49 -15.72
C ARG A 255 3.07 6.88 -15.86
N THR A 256 1.74 6.98 -15.78
CA THR A 256 1.03 8.27 -15.82
C THR A 256 1.03 8.98 -14.47
N ILE A 257 1.12 8.22 -13.37
CA ILE A 257 1.01 8.72 -11.99
C ILE A 257 2.40 8.95 -11.37
N LEU A 258 3.33 8.03 -11.60
CA LEU A 258 4.66 7.97 -10.99
C LEU A 258 5.66 8.86 -11.74
N THR A 259 5.42 10.17 -11.74
CA THR A 259 6.33 11.17 -12.29
C THR A 259 7.42 11.54 -11.28
N THR A 260 8.46 12.27 -11.74
CA THR A 260 9.49 12.81 -10.83
C THR A 260 8.85 13.63 -9.71
N GLU A 261 7.92 14.52 -10.04
CA GLU A 261 7.19 15.38 -9.11
C GLU A 261 6.42 14.56 -8.05
N ALA A 262 5.77 13.46 -8.45
CA ALA A 262 5.10 12.57 -7.51
C ALA A 262 6.11 11.94 -6.53
N PHE A 263 7.28 11.53 -7.00
CA PHE A 263 8.35 11.03 -6.12
C PHE A 263 8.88 12.11 -5.17
N GLU A 264 8.97 13.37 -5.61
CA GLU A 264 9.35 14.48 -4.72
C GLU A 264 8.29 14.72 -3.64
N ASN A 265 7.01 14.61 -3.97
CA ASN A 265 5.92 14.64 -2.97
C ASN A 265 6.05 13.51 -1.96
N ALA A 266 6.38 12.30 -2.42
CA ALA A 266 6.55 11.14 -1.55
C ALA A 266 7.74 11.28 -0.59
N VAL A 267 8.85 11.86 -1.07
CA VAL A 267 10.00 12.20 -0.22
C VAL A 267 9.61 13.27 0.81
N THR A 268 8.93 14.34 0.37
CA THR A 268 8.46 15.41 1.25
C THR A 268 7.53 14.86 2.34
N ALA A 269 6.57 14.00 1.98
CA ALA A 269 5.69 13.34 2.94
C ALA A 269 6.48 12.47 3.94
N ALA A 270 7.40 11.63 3.45
CA ALA A 270 8.22 10.77 4.30
C ALA A 270 9.08 11.57 5.28
N MET A 271 9.67 12.70 4.85
CA MET A 271 10.48 13.56 5.71
C MET A 271 9.63 14.31 6.73
N ALA A 272 8.46 14.83 6.35
CA ALA A 272 7.57 15.51 7.27
C ALA A 272 6.98 14.60 8.36
N LEU A 273 6.87 13.31 8.05
CA LEU A 273 6.48 12.27 9.01
C LEU A 273 7.61 11.85 9.96
N GLY A 274 8.86 12.25 9.71
CA GLY A 274 10.03 11.69 10.41
C GLY A 274 10.22 10.20 10.07
N GLY A 275 9.98 9.85 8.81
CA GLY A 275 9.91 8.49 8.30
C GLY A 275 11.21 7.70 8.38
N SER A 276 11.07 6.39 8.22
CA SER A 276 12.17 5.43 8.22
C SER A 276 13.23 5.74 7.15
N THR A 277 14.51 5.59 7.50
CA THR A 277 15.64 5.70 6.56
C THR A 277 15.57 4.67 5.42
N ASN A 278 14.86 3.55 5.61
CA ASN A 278 14.60 2.58 4.54
C ASN A 278 13.83 3.20 3.35
N ALA A 279 13.09 4.30 3.57
CA ALA A 279 12.40 5.02 2.50
C ALA A 279 13.36 5.51 1.41
N ILE A 280 14.60 5.86 1.76
CA ILE A 280 15.63 6.29 0.79
C ILE A 280 15.87 5.17 -0.22
N ILE A 281 16.16 3.96 0.26
CA ILE A 281 16.45 2.79 -0.58
C ILE A 281 15.22 2.39 -1.42
N HIS A 282 14.04 2.50 -0.84
CA HIS A 282 12.80 2.08 -1.48
C HIS A 282 12.30 3.07 -2.53
N LEU A 283 12.28 4.37 -2.24
CA LEU A 283 11.83 5.40 -3.17
C LEU A 283 12.75 5.50 -4.38
N ILE A 284 14.06 5.45 -4.20
CA ILE A 284 15.02 5.43 -5.31
C ILE A 284 14.83 4.18 -6.18
N ALA A 285 14.63 3.00 -5.57
CA ALA A 285 14.38 1.77 -6.33
C ALA A 285 13.07 1.81 -7.12
N MET A 286 12.01 2.37 -6.54
CA MET A 286 10.72 2.56 -7.23
C MET A 286 10.84 3.59 -8.36
N ALA A 287 11.53 4.71 -8.12
CA ALA A 287 11.79 5.75 -9.12
C ALA A 287 12.56 5.17 -10.33
N GLY A 288 13.55 4.31 -10.08
CA GLY A 288 14.28 3.62 -11.14
C GLY A 288 13.40 2.72 -12.03
N ARG A 289 12.35 2.09 -11.48
CA ARG A 289 11.37 1.33 -12.30
C ARG A 289 10.43 2.25 -13.09
N ALA A 290 10.07 3.39 -12.51
CA ALA A 290 9.23 4.39 -13.17
C ALA A 290 9.98 5.20 -14.25
N GLY A 291 11.31 5.26 -14.18
CA GLY A 291 12.12 6.17 -14.99
C GLY A 291 12.08 7.61 -14.48
N ALA A 292 11.76 7.80 -13.19
CA ALA A 292 11.72 9.10 -12.53
C ALA A 292 13.11 9.51 -12.01
N ASN A 293 13.40 10.80 -12.01
CA ASN A 293 14.70 11.34 -11.61
C ASN A 293 14.74 11.57 -10.09
N LEU A 294 15.10 10.53 -9.34
CA LEU A 294 15.31 10.63 -7.89
C LEU A 294 16.60 9.91 -7.50
N ASP A 295 17.67 10.68 -7.32
CA ASP A 295 18.93 10.22 -6.75
C ASP A 295 19.07 10.68 -5.28
N LEU A 296 20.21 10.33 -4.65
CA LEU A 296 20.49 10.70 -3.26
C LEU A 296 20.66 12.21 -3.07
N GLU A 297 21.21 12.92 -4.05
CA GLU A 297 21.41 14.37 -3.98
C GLU A 297 20.06 15.11 -4.00
N ARG A 298 19.14 14.68 -4.87
CA ARG A 298 17.78 15.21 -4.90
C ARG A 298 17.03 14.88 -3.62
N PHE A 299 17.20 13.69 -3.08
CA PHE A 299 16.61 13.30 -1.80
C PHE A 299 17.10 14.20 -0.65
N ASP A 300 18.40 14.47 -0.56
CA ASP A 300 19.00 15.38 0.44
C ASP A 300 18.52 16.82 0.26
N ALA A 301 18.40 17.32 -0.98
CA ALA A 301 17.90 18.66 -1.24
C ALA A 301 16.44 18.84 -0.76
N LEU A 302 15.59 17.83 -0.96
CA LEU A 302 14.21 17.83 -0.49
C LEU A 302 14.14 17.71 1.04
N SER A 303 14.97 16.88 1.65
CA SER A 303 14.96 16.70 3.11
C SER A 303 15.33 18.00 3.85
N ARG A 304 16.32 18.76 3.36
CA ARG A 304 16.76 20.03 3.96
C ARG A 304 15.69 21.11 4.03
N ARG A 305 14.75 21.11 3.09
CA ARG A 305 13.67 22.10 3.03
C ARG A 305 12.39 21.64 3.70
N THR A 306 12.24 20.35 3.98
CA THR A 306 10.97 19.79 4.46
C THR A 306 10.87 19.93 5.97
N PRO A 307 9.81 20.56 6.52
CA PRO A 307 9.61 20.63 7.96
C PRO A 307 9.18 19.27 8.52
N PHE A 308 9.63 18.94 9.73
CA PHE A 308 9.13 17.79 10.50
C PHE A 308 7.86 18.20 11.24
N LEU A 309 6.73 17.54 10.97
CA LEU A 309 5.41 17.94 11.46
C LEU A 309 4.72 16.87 12.32
N ALA A 310 4.97 15.58 12.08
CA ALA A 310 4.22 14.51 12.75
C ALA A 310 4.87 14.08 14.08
N ASN A 311 4.16 14.22 15.19
CA ASN A 311 4.58 13.83 16.54
C ASN A 311 4.35 12.33 16.80
N ILE A 312 4.87 11.47 15.92
CA ILE A 312 4.67 10.02 15.95
C ILE A 312 5.96 9.31 16.33
N ARG A 313 5.89 8.30 17.20
CA ARG A 313 7.06 7.45 17.53
C ARG A 313 7.68 6.86 16.25
N PRO A 314 9.00 6.71 16.16
CA PRO A 314 9.98 6.84 17.24
C PRO A 314 10.41 8.28 17.56
N SER A 315 10.12 9.24 16.70
CA SER A 315 10.59 10.62 16.84
C SER A 315 9.74 11.47 17.79
N GLY A 316 8.45 11.13 17.90
CA GLY A 316 7.49 11.80 18.76
C GLY A 316 6.85 10.92 19.83
N THR A 317 5.65 11.30 20.27
CA THR A 317 4.98 10.69 21.43
C THR A 317 3.84 9.75 21.05
N TYR A 318 3.11 10.06 19.98
CA TYR A 318 1.87 9.39 19.58
C TYR A 318 2.13 8.21 18.62
N LEU A 319 1.05 7.51 18.25
CA LEU A 319 1.07 6.36 17.34
C LEU A 319 0.14 6.59 16.14
N MET A 320 0.18 5.67 15.17
CA MET A 320 -0.60 5.80 13.93
C MET A 320 -2.11 5.87 14.13
N GLU A 321 -2.64 5.27 15.20
CA GLU A 321 -4.07 5.38 15.54
C GLU A 321 -4.44 6.83 15.89
N ASP A 322 -3.59 7.52 16.67
CA ASP A 322 -3.79 8.94 16.99
C ASP A 322 -3.64 9.80 15.72
N PHE A 323 -2.66 9.49 14.87
CA PHE A 323 -2.44 10.20 13.60
C PHE A 323 -3.65 10.11 12.67
N PHE A 324 -4.26 8.92 12.56
CA PHE A 324 -5.48 8.73 11.80
C PHE A 324 -6.60 9.65 12.30
N TYR A 325 -6.83 9.70 13.61
CA TYR A 325 -7.87 10.54 14.20
C TYR A 325 -7.56 12.05 14.07
N ALA A 326 -6.28 12.42 14.03
CA ALA A 326 -5.84 13.81 13.85
C ALA A 326 -6.07 14.36 12.43
N GLY A 327 -6.48 13.53 11.47
CA GLY A 327 -6.68 13.91 10.06
C GLY A 327 -5.81 13.11 9.09
N GLY A 328 -4.92 12.26 9.61
CA GLY A 328 -4.07 11.36 8.85
C GLY A 328 -3.19 12.08 7.83
N LEU A 329 -2.79 11.32 6.81
CA LEU A 329 -1.89 11.81 5.79
C LEU A 329 -2.45 13.02 5.02
N LEU A 330 -3.75 13.06 4.73
CA LEU A 330 -4.34 14.19 4.00
C LEU A 330 -4.24 15.49 4.81
N GLY A 331 -4.49 15.43 6.12
CA GLY A 331 -4.29 16.56 7.02
C GLY A 331 -2.83 17.05 7.02
N LEU A 332 -1.87 16.13 7.09
CA LEU A 332 -0.44 16.45 6.99
C LEU A 332 -0.08 17.10 5.64
N LEU A 333 -0.49 16.50 4.52
CA LEU A 333 -0.16 17.01 3.19
C LEU A 333 -0.77 18.39 2.94
N ARG A 334 -1.95 18.67 3.49
CA ARG A 334 -2.57 20.01 3.47
C ARG A 334 -1.72 21.06 4.19
N ARG A 335 -0.94 20.69 5.22
CA ARG A 335 0.01 21.60 5.89
C ARG A 335 1.29 21.81 5.09
N LEU A 336 1.53 21.02 4.05
CA LEU A 336 2.76 20.99 3.25
C LEU A 336 2.54 21.52 1.82
N GLU A 337 1.41 22.15 1.50
CA GLU A 337 1.07 22.52 0.12
C GLU A 337 2.14 23.33 -0.60
N ASP A 338 2.80 24.25 0.09
CA ASP A 338 3.89 25.07 -0.45
C ASP A 338 5.15 24.26 -0.81
N TYR A 339 5.24 23.01 -0.33
CA TYR A 339 6.35 22.08 -0.57
C TYR A 339 5.99 20.98 -1.57
N LEU A 340 4.73 20.89 -1.99
CA LEU A 340 4.19 19.81 -2.81
C LEU A 340 3.84 20.26 -4.23
N HIS A 341 3.99 19.34 -5.18
CA HIS A 341 3.49 19.45 -6.53
C HIS A 341 2.02 19.04 -6.57
N LEU A 342 1.11 20.02 -6.45
CA LEU A 342 -0.32 19.78 -6.27
C LEU A 342 -1.04 19.27 -7.53
N ASP A 343 -0.46 19.46 -8.72
CA ASP A 343 -1.05 19.03 -9.98
C ASP A 343 -0.81 17.54 -10.31
N CYS A 344 -0.05 16.83 -9.47
CA CYS A 344 0.20 15.39 -9.65
C CYS A 344 -1.12 14.61 -9.64
N LEU A 345 -1.37 13.83 -10.69
CA LEU A 345 -2.54 12.96 -10.83
C LEU A 345 -2.46 11.77 -9.86
N THR A 346 -3.57 11.38 -9.24
CA THR A 346 -3.65 10.17 -8.39
C THR A 346 -4.60 9.12 -8.95
N VAL A 347 -4.59 7.92 -8.37
CA VAL A 347 -5.40 6.79 -8.84
C VAL A 347 -6.88 7.07 -8.85
N ASN A 348 -7.42 8.00 -8.05
CA ASN A 348 -8.85 8.32 -8.08
C ASN A 348 -9.26 9.22 -9.26
N GLY A 349 -8.29 9.67 -10.08
CA GLY A 349 -8.53 10.54 -11.24
C GLY A 349 -8.47 12.03 -10.94
N HIS A 350 -8.23 12.41 -9.67
CA HIS A 350 -8.07 13.80 -9.22
C HIS A 350 -6.60 14.13 -8.97
N THR A 351 -6.28 15.42 -8.93
CA THR A 351 -4.93 15.87 -8.56
C THR A 351 -4.69 15.75 -7.06
N LEU A 352 -3.43 15.76 -6.62
CA LEU A 352 -3.10 15.77 -5.19
C LEU A 352 -3.73 16.99 -4.49
N GLY A 353 -3.68 18.17 -5.11
CA GLY A 353 -4.29 19.41 -4.62
C GLY A 353 -5.79 19.28 -4.40
N GLU A 354 -6.53 18.72 -5.36
CA GLU A 354 -7.96 18.45 -5.21
C GLU A 354 -8.26 17.53 -4.04
N ASN A 355 -7.41 16.51 -3.82
CA ASN A 355 -7.58 15.52 -2.76
C ASN A 355 -7.31 16.07 -1.36
N VAL A 356 -6.42 17.08 -1.22
CA VAL A 356 -6.08 17.67 0.09
C VAL A 356 -6.86 18.94 0.41
N ALA A 357 -7.54 19.55 -0.58
CA ALA A 357 -8.18 20.86 -0.44
C ALA A 357 -9.16 20.98 0.73
N THR A 358 -9.87 19.90 1.08
CA THR A 358 -10.85 19.87 2.18
C THR A 358 -10.36 19.10 3.41
N ALA A 359 -9.09 18.71 3.44
CA ALA A 359 -8.53 17.99 4.59
C ALA A 359 -8.43 18.91 5.81
N VAL A 360 -8.74 18.36 6.98
CA VAL A 360 -8.73 19.09 8.26
C VAL A 360 -7.80 18.36 9.23
N VAL A 361 -6.96 19.13 9.92
CA VAL A 361 -6.22 18.65 11.09
C VAL A 361 -7.11 18.84 12.32
N CYS A 362 -7.48 17.73 12.95
CA CYS A 362 -8.39 17.70 14.10
C CYS A 362 -7.66 17.77 15.45
N ASN A 363 -6.34 17.54 15.46
CA ASN A 363 -5.50 17.64 16.64
C ASN A 363 -4.09 18.06 16.24
N ASP A 364 -3.68 19.29 16.58
CA ASP A 364 -2.36 19.83 16.24
C ASP A 364 -1.22 19.30 17.15
N GLU A 365 -1.52 18.56 18.22
CA GLU A 365 -0.50 17.96 19.08
C GLU A 365 0.12 16.68 18.48
N VAL A 366 -0.57 16.05 17.53
CA VAL A 366 -0.24 14.76 16.89
C VAL A 366 0.40 14.99 15.52
#